data_AF-A0A7X2TQK8-F1
#
_entry.id   AF-A0A7X2TQK8-F1
#
_cell.length_a   1.000
_cell.length_b   1.000
_cell.length_c   1.000
_cell.angle_alpha   90.00
_cell.angle_beta   90.00
_cell.angle_gamma   90.00
#
_symmetry.space_group_name_H-M   'P 1'
#
loop_
_entity.id
_entity.type
_entity.pdbx_description
1 polymer ?
#
loop_
_entity_poly.entity_id
_entity_poly.type
_entity_poly.pdbx_seq_one_letter_code
_entity_poly.pdbx_strand_id
1 'polypeptide(L)'
;MKYFIYFLLILLSLIGCQSQELGDIFNMLSANDKTLPCLLSLNVESTNSASAQFDEDIVVVKATLDGEKLQYKKLSSSKLQLTFPKPLSVSEAKELYLIVEDLHGNSSSFIFTISGRNDKLPNIKITEFSSKGTPTQPDRIELLAYTEGNTEGIYCANGTKGNETFGFTLPSIDVKRGDYIVIYWSSKPEKDSFTNNTGNTTYQIEAKSSVKLATNNGCFVLYDTISGNGEILDALVYSDNEATTYSGFGNAKVEKSYKELVADFEWIDEPVYSKHTTSTRTINRFNGTDDTNKNIDFYICDTKCLTFGNSNNEKIYTPPSE
;
A
#
# COMPACT_ATOMS: atom_id res chain seq x y z
N MET A 1 32.35 78.64 -48.16
CA MET A 1 31.85 77.27 -48.41
C MET A 1 32.78 76.17 -47.89
N LYS A 2 34.08 76.12 -48.24
CA LYS A 2 35.01 75.08 -47.76
C LYS A 2 35.09 74.96 -46.22
N TYR A 3 35.18 76.08 -45.50
CA TYR A 3 35.28 76.08 -44.03
C TYR A 3 33.99 75.63 -43.33
N PHE A 4 32.83 75.82 -43.96
CA PHE A 4 31.54 75.36 -43.41
C PHE A 4 31.42 73.84 -43.48
N ILE A 5 31.96 73.22 -44.54
CA ILE A 5 31.99 71.75 -44.69
C ILE A 5 32.93 71.13 -43.65
N TYR A 6 34.10 71.73 -43.39
CA TYR A 6 35.00 71.25 -42.34
C TYR A 6 34.39 71.40 -40.95
N PHE A 7 33.70 72.51 -40.68
CA PHE A 7 33.01 72.70 -39.40
C PHE A 7 31.87 71.68 -39.21
N LEU A 8 31.10 71.39 -40.27
CA LEU A 8 30.03 70.39 -40.22
C LEU A 8 30.57 68.95 -40.03
N LEU A 9 31.70 68.61 -40.64
CA LEU A 9 32.35 67.30 -40.47
C LEU A 9 32.92 67.11 -39.06
N ILE A 10 33.46 68.17 -38.43
CA ILE A 10 33.91 68.14 -37.03
C ILE A 10 32.71 68.06 -36.08
N LEU A 11 31.59 68.71 -36.40
CA LEU A 11 30.38 68.60 -35.58
C LEU A 11 29.77 67.19 -35.63
N LEU A 12 29.82 66.54 -36.81
CA LEU A 12 29.33 65.17 -37.01
C LEU A 12 30.22 64.11 -36.33
N SER A 13 31.53 64.36 -36.16
CA SER A 13 32.41 63.44 -35.42
C SER A 13 32.27 63.54 -33.89
N LEU A 14 31.65 64.60 -33.38
CA LEU A 14 31.37 64.79 -31.95
C LEU A 14 30.01 64.23 -31.51
N ILE A 15 29.17 63.77 -32.45
CA ILE A 15 27.88 63.09 -32.17
C ILE A 15 28.06 61.55 -32.28
N GLY A 16 29.28 61.06 -32.13
CA GLY A 16 29.54 59.64 -31.95
C GLY A 16 28.78 59.13 -30.74
N CYS A 17 27.73 58.34 -30.98
CA CYS A 17 27.02 57.61 -29.95
C CYS A 17 28.06 56.83 -29.14
N GLN A 18 28.25 57.16 -27.86
CA GLN A 18 29.01 56.31 -26.97
C GLN A 18 28.35 54.94 -27.06
N SER A 19 29.04 53.95 -27.62
CA SER A 19 28.65 52.56 -27.38
C SER A 19 28.76 52.40 -25.88
N GLN A 20 27.62 52.38 -25.20
CA GLN A 20 27.53 51.90 -23.84
C GLN A 20 28.31 50.59 -23.84
N GLU A 21 29.44 50.54 -23.11
CA GLU A 21 30.10 49.27 -22.89
C GLU A 21 29.00 48.32 -22.47
N LEU A 22 28.86 47.21 -23.19
CA LEU A 22 28.08 46.09 -22.66
C LEU A 22 28.77 45.81 -21.33
N GLY A 23 28.24 46.38 -20.24
CA GLY A 23 28.62 45.99 -18.90
C GLY A 23 28.55 44.48 -18.88
N ASP A 24 29.57 43.86 -18.28
CA ASP A 24 29.79 42.42 -18.26
C ASP A 24 28.47 41.68 -18.44
N ILE A 25 28.35 40.87 -19.51
CA ILE A 25 27.17 40.03 -19.73
C ILE A 25 27.04 39.18 -18.46
N PHE A 26 26.24 39.67 -17.53
CA PHE A 26 26.06 39.04 -16.23
C PHE A 26 25.18 37.86 -16.55
N ASN A 27 25.80 36.68 -16.62
CA ASN A 27 25.07 35.46 -16.82
C ASN A 27 24.24 35.24 -15.55
N MET A 28 23.04 35.83 -15.50
CA MET A 28 22.06 35.67 -14.43
C MET A 28 21.66 34.21 -14.23
N LEU A 29 21.96 33.36 -15.21
CA LEU A 29 21.77 31.91 -15.15
C LEU A 29 23.00 31.16 -14.59
N SER A 30 24.09 31.83 -14.22
CA SER A 30 25.30 31.18 -13.67
C SER A 30 25.48 31.37 -12.16
N ALA A 31 24.80 32.36 -11.58
CA ALA A 31 24.96 32.73 -10.16
C ALA A 31 23.78 32.31 -9.27
N ASN A 32 22.65 31.89 -9.85
CA ASN A 32 21.47 31.49 -9.09
C ASN A 32 21.33 29.98 -9.11
N ASP A 33 21.00 29.44 -7.94
CA ASP A 33 20.53 28.08 -7.78
C ASP A 33 19.33 27.83 -8.71
N LYS A 34 19.33 26.67 -9.37
CA LYS A 34 18.29 26.24 -10.32
C LYS A 34 17.70 24.89 -9.94
N THR A 35 18.11 24.31 -8.81
CA THR A 35 17.47 23.09 -8.35
C THR A 35 16.08 23.44 -7.83
N LEU A 36 15.13 22.59 -8.19
CA LEU A 36 13.77 22.71 -7.71
C LEU A 36 13.66 21.88 -6.43
N PRO A 37 12.93 22.36 -5.40
CA PRO A 37 12.64 21.54 -4.23
C PRO A 37 12.06 20.20 -4.66
N CYS A 38 12.66 19.11 -4.23
CA CYS A 38 12.19 17.76 -4.50
C CYS A 38 11.52 17.17 -3.25
N LEU A 39 10.31 16.66 -3.43
CA LEU A 39 9.64 15.92 -2.37
C LEU A 39 10.28 14.53 -2.27
N LEU A 40 10.89 14.24 -1.13
CA LEU A 40 11.49 12.95 -0.81
C LEU A 40 10.45 11.95 -0.31
N SER A 41 9.50 12.40 0.52
CA SER A 41 8.44 11.52 1.04
C SER A 41 7.20 12.29 1.49
N LEU A 42 6.04 11.66 1.34
CA LEU A 42 4.76 12.10 1.91
C LEU A 42 4.11 10.92 2.64
N ASN A 43 3.87 11.06 3.94
CA ASN A 43 3.28 10.00 4.77
C ASN A 43 2.02 10.51 5.47
N VAL A 44 0.91 9.78 5.36
CA VAL A 44 -0.28 10.04 6.17
C VAL A 44 -0.08 9.37 7.53
N GLU A 45 0.07 10.20 8.56
CA GLU A 45 0.39 9.74 9.92
C GLU A 45 -0.88 9.32 10.68
N SER A 46 -1.99 10.00 10.41
CA SER A 46 -3.30 9.74 11.03
C SER A 46 -4.42 10.26 10.15
N THR A 47 -5.67 10.07 10.56
CA THR A 47 -6.83 10.72 9.94
C THR A 47 -6.75 12.25 9.98
N ASN A 48 -5.91 12.87 10.82
CA ASN A 48 -5.85 14.32 11.00
C ASN A 48 -4.56 14.97 10.49
N SER A 49 -3.55 14.20 10.09
CA SER A 49 -2.26 14.77 9.71
C SER A 49 -1.47 13.94 8.72
N ALA A 50 -0.63 14.63 7.93
CA ALA A 50 0.42 14.03 7.11
C ALA A 50 1.75 14.74 7.33
N SER A 51 2.86 14.07 7.03
CA SER A 51 4.20 14.64 7.02
C SER A 51 4.78 14.65 5.60
N ALA A 52 5.46 15.74 5.23
CA ALA A 52 6.14 15.88 3.95
C ALA A 52 7.60 16.26 4.18
N GLN A 53 8.52 15.58 3.51
CA GLN A 53 9.97 15.78 3.60
C GLN A 53 10.52 16.20 2.24
N PHE A 54 11.38 17.21 2.24
CA PHE A 54 12.06 17.74 1.06
C PHE A 54 13.57 17.56 1.18
N ASP A 55 14.27 17.63 0.06
CA ASP A 55 15.74 17.57 -0.02
C ASP A 55 16.42 18.87 0.43
N GLU A 56 15.68 19.97 0.48
CA GLU A 56 16.18 21.29 0.83
C GLU A 56 15.21 22.10 1.70
N ASP A 57 15.64 23.31 2.07
CA ASP A 57 14.87 24.25 2.87
C ASP A 57 13.73 24.86 2.03
N ILE A 58 12.51 24.80 2.55
CA ILE A 58 11.33 25.21 1.78
C ILE A 58 10.48 26.27 2.46
N VAL A 59 9.71 27.01 1.67
CA VAL A 59 8.63 27.91 2.08
C VAL A 59 7.34 27.41 1.44
N VAL A 60 6.29 27.24 2.24
CA VAL A 60 4.99 26.77 1.73
C VAL A 60 4.24 27.97 1.15
N VAL A 61 4.04 27.95 -0.17
CA VAL A 61 3.26 28.94 -0.90
C VAL A 61 1.77 28.62 -0.81
N LYS A 62 1.41 27.35 -1.01
CA LYS A 62 0.02 26.88 -0.98
C LYS A 62 -0.05 25.44 -0.51
N ALA A 63 -1.01 25.13 0.36
CA ALA A 63 -1.34 23.78 0.76
C ALA A 63 -2.87 23.68 0.85
N THR A 64 -3.48 22.79 0.06
CA THR A 64 -4.93 22.60 0.04
C THR A 64 -5.30 21.12 -0.05
N LEU A 65 -6.41 20.75 0.56
CA LEU A 65 -7.03 19.43 0.47
C LEU A 65 -8.43 19.58 -0.13
N ASP A 66 -8.66 19.02 -1.32
CA ASP A 66 -9.87 19.27 -2.12
C ASP A 66 -10.21 20.77 -2.26
N GLY A 67 -9.17 21.61 -2.38
CA GLY A 67 -9.29 23.06 -2.45
C GLY A 67 -9.45 23.79 -1.11
N GLU A 68 -9.69 23.10 0.01
CA GLU A 68 -9.72 23.71 1.34
C GLU A 68 -8.29 23.98 1.85
N LYS A 69 -8.02 25.19 2.36
CA LYS A 69 -6.69 25.56 2.86
C LYS A 69 -6.29 24.73 4.09
N LEU A 70 -5.09 24.14 4.03
CA LEU A 70 -4.53 23.38 5.15
C LEU A 70 -3.76 24.28 6.11
N GLN A 71 -3.79 23.91 7.38
CA GLN A 71 -2.82 24.39 8.36
C GLN A 71 -1.57 23.54 8.27
N TYR A 72 -0.41 24.13 8.54
CA TYR A 72 0.86 23.40 8.56
C TYR A 72 1.79 23.92 9.64
N LYS A 73 2.70 23.06 10.06
CA LYS A 73 3.79 23.36 10.99
C LYS A 73 5.10 22.88 10.40
N LYS A 74 6.12 23.73 10.37
CA LYS A 74 7.49 23.30 10.05
C LYS A 74 8.06 22.52 11.24
N LEU A 75 8.43 21.26 11.02
CA LEU A 75 9.13 20.44 12.00
C LEU A 75 10.65 20.66 11.92
N SER A 76 11.14 20.93 10.70
CA SER A 76 12.48 21.43 10.41
C SER A 76 12.39 22.37 9.20
N SER A 77 13.53 22.85 8.70
CA SER A 77 13.58 23.69 7.50
C SER A 77 13.11 22.96 6.22
N SER A 78 13.31 21.64 6.16
CA SER A 78 12.94 20.76 5.04
C SER A 78 11.77 19.80 5.34
N LYS A 79 11.17 19.85 6.54
CA LYS A 79 10.07 18.95 6.94
C LYS A 79 8.82 19.70 7.39
N LEU A 80 7.68 19.30 6.85
CA LEU A 80 6.36 19.85 7.17
C LEU A 80 5.47 18.80 7.83
N GLN A 81 4.66 19.26 8.77
CA GLN A 81 3.46 18.56 9.22
C GLN A 81 2.24 19.33 8.72
N LEU A 82 1.41 18.67 7.92
CA LEU A 82 0.13 19.17 7.45
C LEU A 82 -0.97 18.73 8.42
N THR A 83 -1.88 19.63 8.77
CA THR A 83 -3.04 19.34 9.61
C THR A 83 -4.31 19.50 8.79
N PHE A 84 -5.12 18.44 8.76
CA PHE A 84 -6.36 18.42 8.02
C PHE A 84 -7.48 19.12 8.79
N PRO A 85 -8.33 19.92 8.12
CA PRO A 85 -9.41 20.66 8.77
C PRO A 85 -10.49 19.73 9.35
N LYS A 86 -10.63 18.54 8.76
CA LYS A 86 -11.51 17.46 9.20
C LYS A 86 -10.73 16.14 9.13
N PRO A 87 -11.01 15.17 9.99
CA PRO A 87 -10.48 13.83 9.85
C PRO A 87 -10.78 13.27 8.45
N LEU A 88 -9.75 12.77 7.78
CA LEU A 88 -9.87 12.02 6.53
C LEU A 88 -10.57 10.70 6.82
N SER A 89 -11.52 10.34 5.95
CA SER A 89 -12.04 8.98 5.92
C SER A 89 -10.94 8.04 5.46
N VAL A 90 -10.86 6.86 6.07
CA VAL A 90 -9.92 5.82 5.62
C VAL A 90 -10.30 5.36 4.22
N SER A 91 -11.61 5.24 3.95
CA SER A 91 -12.21 4.73 2.71
C SER A 91 -12.38 5.76 1.58
N GLU A 92 -12.15 7.06 1.83
CA GLU A 92 -12.30 8.11 0.82
C GLU A 92 -10.95 8.78 0.52
N ALA A 93 -10.61 8.81 -0.75
CA ALA A 93 -9.39 9.46 -1.23
C ALA A 93 -9.69 10.93 -1.56
N LYS A 94 -8.80 11.82 -1.13
CA LYS A 94 -8.85 13.27 -1.31
C LYS A 94 -7.61 13.79 -1.99
N GLU A 95 -7.73 14.88 -2.74
CA GLU A 95 -6.63 15.49 -3.45
C GLU A 95 -5.87 16.47 -2.55
N LEU A 96 -4.62 16.15 -2.22
CA LEU A 96 -3.68 17.07 -1.60
C LEU A 96 -2.91 17.81 -2.69
N TYR A 97 -3.02 19.13 -2.70
CA TYR A 97 -2.26 20.02 -3.56
C TYR A 97 -1.29 20.88 -2.74
N LEU A 98 -0.01 20.83 -3.08
CA LEU A 98 1.07 21.51 -2.36
C LEU A 98 1.97 22.28 -3.33
N ILE A 99 2.23 23.55 -3.03
CA ILE A 99 3.22 24.40 -3.71
C ILE A 99 4.24 24.85 -2.66
N VAL A 100 5.51 24.61 -2.94
CA VAL A 100 6.64 25.05 -2.12
C VAL A 100 7.64 25.82 -2.97
N GLU A 101 8.39 26.70 -2.34
CA GLU A 101 9.53 27.43 -2.92
C GLU A 101 10.78 27.16 -2.08
N ASP A 102 11.95 27.15 -2.71
CA ASP A 102 13.23 27.19 -1.99
C ASP A 102 13.53 28.63 -1.48
N LEU A 103 14.73 28.82 -0.91
CA LEU A 103 15.21 30.15 -0.49
C LEU A 103 15.61 31.06 -1.66
N HIS A 104 15.74 30.53 -2.88
CA HIS A 104 16.11 31.25 -4.10
C HIS A 104 14.91 31.60 -5.00
N GLY A 105 13.70 31.22 -4.61
CA GLY A 105 12.44 31.45 -5.33
C GLY A 105 12.10 30.41 -6.40
N ASN A 106 12.81 29.29 -6.47
CA ASN A 106 12.47 28.17 -7.33
C ASN A 106 11.26 27.43 -6.75
N SER A 107 10.21 27.22 -7.55
CA SER A 107 8.92 26.68 -7.09
C SER A 107 8.61 25.30 -7.65
N SER A 108 8.16 24.40 -6.76
CA SER A 108 7.65 23.07 -7.12
C SER A 108 6.19 22.94 -6.72
N SER A 109 5.39 22.27 -7.56
CA SER A 109 3.99 21.96 -7.29
C SER A 109 3.73 20.46 -7.36
N PHE A 110 2.93 19.96 -6.44
CA PHE A 110 2.67 18.54 -6.27
C PHE A 110 1.17 18.28 -6.07
N ILE A 111 0.67 17.21 -6.68
CA ILE A 111 -0.71 16.73 -6.53
C ILE A 111 -0.63 15.27 -6.09
N PHE A 112 -1.29 14.94 -4.98
CA PHE A 112 -1.37 13.59 -4.44
C PHE A 112 -2.80 13.22 -4.13
N THR A 113 -3.11 11.93 -4.23
CA THR A 113 -4.33 11.36 -3.67
C THR A 113 -3.99 10.72 -2.33
N ILE A 114 -4.61 11.22 -1.26
CA ILE A 114 -4.40 10.73 0.11
C ILE A 114 -5.72 10.30 0.75
N SER A 115 -5.71 9.28 1.59
CA SER A 115 -6.85 8.88 2.42
C SER A 115 -6.41 8.82 3.89
N GLY A 116 -7.37 8.72 4.81
CA GLY A 116 -7.07 8.57 6.23
C GLY A 116 -6.34 7.25 6.50
N ARG A 117 -5.47 7.25 7.52
CA ARG A 117 -4.90 6.01 8.07
C ARG A 117 -5.71 5.56 9.27
N ASN A 118 -6.09 4.29 9.32
CA ASN A 118 -6.75 3.70 10.48
C ASN A 118 -5.73 3.53 11.61
N ASP A 119 -5.91 4.25 12.72
CA ASP A 119 -5.03 4.24 13.89
C ASP A 119 -5.38 3.12 14.89
N LYS A 120 -6.44 2.37 14.63
CA LYS A 120 -6.97 1.30 15.49
C LYS A 120 -6.96 -0.05 14.78
N LEU A 121 -6.00 -0.28 13.89
CA LEU A 121 -5.89 -1.56 13.22
C LEU A 121 -5.65 -2.69 14.23
N PRO A 122 -6.50 -3.74 14.22
CA PRO A 122 -6.24 -4.92 15.02
C PRO A 122 -5.05 -5.70 14.44
N ASN A 123 -4.29 -6.36 15.30
CA ASN A 123 -3.37 -7.41 14.86
C ASN A 123 -4.22 -8.58 14.34
N ILE A 124 -4.16 -8.83 13.04
CA ILE A 124 -4.93 -9.87 12.35
C ILE A 124 -3.98 -10.80 11.62
N LYS A 125 -4.27 -12.10 11.68
CA LYS A 125 -3.55 -13.14 10.92
C LYS A 125 -4.51 -14.05 10.17
N ILE A 126 -4.04 -14.58 9.04
CA ILE A 126 -4.68 -15.62 8.25
C ILE A 126 -4.62 -16.93 9.04
N THR A 127 -5.77 -17.54 9.30
CA THR A 127 -5.86 -18.78 10.07
C THR A 127 -6.31 -19.97 9.23
N GLU A 128 -7.22 -19.80 8.29
CA GLU A 128 -7.69 -20.89 7.42
C GLU A 128 -7.89 -20.39 5.99
N PHE A 129 -7.43 -21.17 5.00
CA PHE A 129 -7.44 -20.77 3.59
C PHE A 129 -7.94 -21.89 2.66
N SER A 130 -8.88 -21.55 1.78
CA SER A 130 -9.44 -22.43 0.75
C SER A 130 -9.43 -21.78 -0.63
N SER A 131 -8.71 -22.37 -1.58
CA SER A 131 -8.62 -21.94 -2.99
C SER A 131 -9.17 -22.96 -4.01
N LYS A 132 -9.66 -24.11 -3.53
CA LYS A 132 -10.21 -25.21 -4.35
C LYS A 132 -11.70 -25.40 -4.09
N GLY A 133 -12.39 -24.29 -3.88
CA GLY A 133 -13.79 -24.26 -3.52
C GLY A 133 -14.73 -24.75 -4.62
N THR A 134 -15.91 -25.19 -4.19
CA THR A 134 -17.05 -25.55 -5.04
C THR A 134 -18.19 -24.56 -4.80
N PRO A 135 -19.28 -24.59 -5.59
CA PRO A 135 -20.43 -23.73 -5.32
C PRO A 135 -21.02 -23.91 -3.91
N THR A 136 -20.89 -25.10 -3.30
CA THR A 136 -21.36 -25.39 -1.94
C THR A 136 -20.30 -25.15 -0.87
N GLN A 137 -19.03 -25.06 -1.27
CA GLN A 137 -17.89 -24.77 -0.40
C GLN A 137 -16.99 -23.74 -1.10
N PRO A 138 -17.43 -22.49 -1.22
CA PRO A 138 -16.72 -21.47 -1.99
C PRO A 138 -15.32 -21.19 -1.43
N ASP A 139 -14.47 -20.64 -2.30
CA ASP A 139 -13.18 -20.08 -1.93
C ASP A 139 -13.35 -19.03 -0.84
N ARG A 140 -12.52 -19.13 0.19
CA ARG A 140 -12.60 -18.24 1.34
C ARG A 140 -11.31 -18.22 2.14
N ILE A 141 -11.08 -17.08 2.76
CA ILE A 141 -9.99 -16.82 3.68
C ILE A 141 -10.59 -16.50 5.04
N GLU A 142 -10.06 -17.11 6.10
CA GLU A 142 -10.36 -16.75 7.48
C GLU A 142 -9.21 -15.95 8.07
N LEU A 143 -9.59 -14.89 8.77
CA LEU A 143 -8.73 -14.05 9.56
C LEU A 143 -9.15 -14.11 11.04
N LEU A 144 -8.18 -14.07 11.96
CA LEU A 144 -8.39 -14.00 13.40
C LEU A 144 -7.83 -12.69 13.96
N ALA A 145 -8.64 -11.98 14.76
CA ALA A 145 -8.22 -10.79 15.49
C ALA A 145 -7.51 -11.17 16.80
N TYR A 146 -6.22 -10.87 16.91
CA TYR A 146 -5.42 -11.07 18.12
C TYR A 146 -5.52 -9.91 19.11
N THR A 147 -5.89 -8.72 18.62
CA THR A 147 -6.22 -7.55 19.43
C THR A 147 -7.57 -7.01 19.02
N GLU A 148 -8.18 -6.21 19.90
CA GLU A 148 -9.33 -5.40 19.51
C GLU A 148 -8.91 -4.27 18.57
N GLY A 149 -9.84 -3.79 17.75
CA GLY A 149 -9.59 -2.74 16.78
C GLY A 149 -10.70 -2.62 15.74
N ASN A 150 -10.44 -1.86 14.68
CA ASN A 150 -11.32 -1.69 13.54
C ASN A 150 -10.62 -2.14 12.25
N THR A 151 -11.32 -2.88 11.39
CA THR A 151 -10.73 -3.47 10.17
C THR A 151 -10.70 -2.54 8.96
N GLU A 152 -11.25 -1.33 9.05
CA GLU A 152 -11.33 -0.41 7.92
C GLU A 152 -9.94 -0.12 7.34
N GLY A 153 -9.82 -0.21 6.03
CA GLY A 153 -8.56 0.08 5.34
C GLY A 153 -7.64 -1.11 5.16
N ILE A 154 -7.89 -2.25 5.83
CA ILE A 154 -7.11 -3.47 5.58
C ILE A 154 -7.38 -3.95 4.15
N TYR A 155 -6.33 -4.03 3.33
CA TYR A 155 -6.43 -4.47 1.95
C TYR A 155 -6.00 -5.93 1.82
N CYS A 156 -6.89 -6.75 1.29
CA CYS A 156 -6.71 -8.18 1.04
C CYS A 156 -6.41 -8.40 -0.44
N ALA A 157 -5.23 -8.90 -0.79
CA ALA A 157 -4.79 -9.04 -2.19
C ALA A 157 -4.44 -10.49 -2.55
N ASN A 158 -4.85 -10.92 -3.74
CA ASN A 158 -4.36 -12.15 -4.37
C ASN A 158 -3.09 -11.82 -5.18
N GLY A 159 -1.97 -11.70 -4.48
CA GLY A 159 -0.64 -11.30 -4.98
C GLY A 159 -0.11 -10.07 -4.25
N THR A 160 1.18 -9.76 -4.45
CA THR A 160 1.77 -8.51 -3.94
C THR A 160 1.37 -7.30 -4.78
N LYS A 161 1.58 -6.11 -4.24
CA LYS A 161 1.23 -4.86 -4.92
C LYS A 161 1.89 -4.72 -6.30
N GLY A 162 1.11 -4.33 -7.30
CA GLY A 162 1.50 -4.25 -8.71
C GLY A 162 1.48 -5.61 -9.44
N ASN A 163 1.39 -6.72 -8.72
CA ASN A 163 1.35 -8.08 -9.26
C ASN A 163 0.03 -8.79 -8.92
N GLU A 164 -0.86 -8.18 -8.14
CA GLU A 164 -2.13 -8.73 -7.71
C GLU A 164 -3.10 -8.92 -8.88
N THR A 165 -3.89 -10.00 -8.84
CA THR A 165 -4.97 -10.21 -9.81
C THR A 165 -6.26 -9.50 -9.41
N PHE A 166 -6.47 -9.40 -8.10
CA PHE A 166 -7.63 -8.80 -7.48
C PHE A 166 -7.28 -8.46 -6.03
N GLY A 167 -7.87 -7.39 -5.51
CA GLY A 167 -7.88 -7.16 -4.09
C GLY A 167 -9.13 -6.42 -3.63
N PHE A 168 -9.38 -6.53 -2.33
CA PHE A 168 -10.60 -6.10 -1.66
C PHE A 168 -10.22 -5.43 -0.35
N THR A 169 -10.81 -4.27 -0.06
CA THR A 169 -10.63 -3.60 1.23
C THR A 169 -11.72 -4.04 2.19
N LEU A 170 -11.33 -4.45 3.39
CA LEU A 170 -12.27 -4.78 4.45
C LEU A 170 -13.15 -3.56 4.81
N PRO A 171 -14.45 -3.76 5.05
CA PRO A 171 -15.31 -2.71 5.58
C PRO A 171 -14.92 -2.36 7.02
N SER A 172 -15.48 -1.27 7.53
CA SER A 172 -15.35 -0.88 8.93
C SER A 172 -16.12 -1.85 9.83
N ILE A 173 -15.39 -2.71 10.55
CA ILE A 173 -15.92 -3.65 11.53
C ILE A 173 -15.08 -3.51 12.80
N ASP A 174 -15.74 -3.19 13.90
CA ASP A 174 -15.12 -3.24 15.22
C ASP A 174 -15.05 -4.71 15.67
N VAL A 175 -13.83 -5.20 15.86
CA VAL A 175 -13.54 -6.57 16.28
C VAL A 175 -12.95 -6.58 17.67
N LYS A 176 -13.25 -7.63 18.42
CA LYS A 176 -12.59 -7.96 19.69
C LYS A 176 -11.52 -9.03 19.45
N ARG A 177 -10.59 -9.14 20.39
CA ARG A 177 -9.67 -10.28 20.44
C ARG A 177 -10.46 -11.59 20.43
N GLY A 178 -10.13 -12.47 19.50
CA GLY A 178 -10.76 -13.77 19.32
C GLY A 178 -11.90 -13.78 18.30
N ASP A 179 -12.33 -12.63 17.79
CA ASP A 179 -13.30 -12.56 16.69
C ASP A 179 -12.66 -13.01 15.37
N TYR A 180 -13.49 -13.59 14.52
CA TYR A 180 -13.10 -14.12 13.21
C TYR A 180 -13.71 -13.30 12.08
N ILE A 181 -13.00 -13.20 10.97
CA ILE A 181 -13.51 -12.61 9.73
C ILE A 181 -13.34 -13.65 8.62
N VAL A 182 -14.43 -14.12 8.06
CA VAL A 182 -14.44 -15.05 6.93
C VAL A 182 -14.79 -14.29 5.66
N ILE A 183 -13.80 -14.14 4.79
CA ILE A 183 -13.93 -13.50 3.49
C ILE A 183 -14.25 -14.57 2.46
N TYR A 184 -15.49 -14.57 1.98
CA TYR A 184 -15.91 -15.36 0.84
C TYR A 184 -15.51 -14.64 -0.44
N TRP A 185 -14.74 -15.32 -1.29
CA TRP A 185 -14.22 -14.71 -2.51
C TRP A 185 -15.30 -14.57 -3.59
N SER A 186 -16.27 -15.49 -3.60
CA SER A 186 -17.39 -15.53 -4.54
C SER A 186 -18.73 -15.26 -3.86
N SER A 187 -19.40 -16.28 -3.30
CA SER A 187 -20.73 -16.16 -2.68
C SER A 187 -20.66 -16.48 -1.19
N LYS A 188 -21.17 -15.57 -0.34
CA LYS A 188 -21.27 -15.80 1.10
C LYS A 188 -22.64 -16.39 1.51
N PRO A 189 -22.76 -16.98 2.71
CA PRO A 189 -24.05 -17.29 3.33
C PRO A 189 -24.90 -16.03 3.58
N GLU A 190 -26.20 -16.23 3.80
CA GLU A 190 -27.14 -15.12 4.02
C GLU A 190 -26.83 -14.31 5.28
N LYS A 191 -26.40 -14.97 6.36
CA LYS A 191 -26.04 -14.29 7.61
C LYS A 191 -24.76 -13.47 7.42
N ASP A 192 -24.74 -12.27 7.97
CA ASP A 192 -23.55 -11.41 7.96
C ASP A 192 -22.61 -11.70 9.15
N SER A 193 -23.14 -12.27 10.22
CA SER A 193 -22.34 -12.72 11.36
C SER A 193 -23.04 -13.78 12.19
N PHE A 194 -22.29 -14.46 13.03
CA PHE A 194 -22.80 -15.39 14.05
C PHE A 194 -21.84 -15.48 15.23
N THR A 195 -22.36 -15.85 16.40
CA THR A 195 -21.53 -16.17 17.57
C THR A 195 -21.06 -17.62 17.49
N ASN A 196 -19.76 -17.84 17.64
CA ASN A 196 -19.16 -19.16 17.59
C ASN A 196 -19.24 -19.92 18.93
N ASN A 197 -18.69 -21.14 18.95
CA ASN A 197 -18.76 -22.01 20.12
C ASN A 197 -17.98 -21.49 21.34
N THR A 198 -17.08 -20.53 21.13
CA THR A 198 -16.28 -19.88 22.18
C THR A 198 -16.88 -18.56 22.67
N GLY A 199 -18.00 -18.13 22.09
CA GLY A 199 -18.66 -16.86 22.43
C GLY A 199 -18.14 -15.63 21.66
N ASN A 200 -17.19 -15.83 20.73
CA ASN A 200 -16.69 -14.77 19.86
C ASN A 200 -17.56 -14.61 18.61
N THR A 201 -17.47 -13.45 17.96
CA THR A 201 -18.23 -13.16 16.75
C THR A 201 -17.42 -13.56 15.51
N THR A 202 -18.08 -14.23 14.58
CA THR A 202 -17.57 -14.48 13.24
C THR A 202 -18.32 -13.61 12.26
N TYR A 203 -17.62 -12.71 11.58
CA TYR A 203 -18.14 -11.86 10.53
C TYR A 203 -17.96 -12.55 9.16
N GLN A 204 -18.98 -12.48 8.31
CA GLN A 204 -18.99 -13.09 6.98
C GLN A 204 -19.10 -12.01 5.90
N ILE A 205 -18.06 -11.90 5.09
CA ILE A 205 -17.90 -10.82 4.10
C ILE A 205 -17.79 -11.42 2.71
N GLU A 206 -18.32 -10.73 1.71
CA GLU A 206 -18.19 -11.12 0.31
C GLU A 206 -17.26 -10.13 -0.41
N ALA A 207 -16.15 -10.63 -0.96
CA ALA A 207 -15.20 -9.81 -1.71
C ALA A 207 -15.75 -9.36 -3.08
N LYS A 208 -16.83 -10.00 -3.57
CA LYS A 208 -17.46 -9.77 -4.87
C LYS A 208 -16.47 -9.81 -6.04
N SER A 209 -15.49 -10.70 -5.95
CA SER A 209 -14.48 -10.85 -6.99
C SER A 209 -15.04 -11.57 -8.20
N SER A 210 -14.78 -11.05 -9.40
CA SER A 210 -14.98 -11.79 -10.65
C SER A 210 -13.83 -12.77 -10.95
N VAL A 211 -12.72 -12.66 -10.22
CA VAL A 211 -11.52 -13.48 -10.36
C VAL A 211 -11.42 -14.45 -9.19
N LYS A 212 -11.19 -15.74 -9.48
CA LYS A 212 -11.00 -16.76 -8.43
C LYS A 212 -9.64 -16.62 -7.75
N LEU A 213 -9.53 -17.17 -6.54
CA LEU A 213 -8.22 -17.38 -5.92
C LEU A 213 -7.40 -18.35 -6.78
N ALA A 214 -6.08 -18.22 -6.73
CA ALA A 214 -5.22 -19.12 -7.45
C ALA A 214 -5.33 -20.55 -6.88
N THR A 215 -5.69 -21.53 -7.71
CA THR A 215 -6.10 -22.85 -7.23
C THR A 215 -4.94 -23.62 -6.57
N ASN A 216 -3.78 -23.66 -7.22
CA ASN A 216 -2.66 -24.49 -6.79
C ASN A 216 -1.47 -23.68 -6.29
N ASN A 217 -1.14 -22.60 -6.99
CA ASN A 217 0.07 -21.82 -6.79
C ASN A 217 -0.33 -20.36 -6.63
N GLY A 218 -0.08 -19.77 -5.47
CA GLY A 218 -0.56 -18.43 -5.18
C GLY A 218 0.09 -17.78 -3.98
N CYS A 219 -0.27 -16.52 -3.83
CA CYS A 219 0.17 -15.65 -2.75
C CYS A 219 -1.04 -14.81 -2.34
N PHE A 220 -1.35 -14.78 -1.05
CA PHE A 220 -2.37 -13.92 -0.49
C PHE A 220 -1.73 -13.00 0.55
N VAL A 221 -2.01 -11.71 0.49
CA VAL A 221 -1.32 -10.69 1.30
C VAL A 221 -2.35 -9.75 1.93
N LEU A 222 -2.14 -9.42 3.19
CA LEU A 222 -2.88 -8.40 3.93
C LEU A 222 -2.00 -7.15 4.06
N TYR A 223 -2.56 -5.98 3.80
CA TYR A 223 -1.89 -4.69 4.00
C TYR A 223 -2.66 -3.80 4.96
N ASP A 224 -1.96 -2.90 5.63
CA ASP A 224 -2.50 -1.94 6.60
C ASP A 224 -3.18 -0.70 5.97
N THR A 225 -3.14 -0.58 4.64
CA THR A 225 -3.67 0.56 3.89
C THR A 225 -4.54 0.14 2.73
N ILE A 226 -5.42 1.05 2.32
CA ILE A 226 -6.21 0.89 1.11
C ILE A 226 -5.28 0.77 -0.09
N SER A 227 -5.62 -0.17 -0.98
CA SER A 227 -4.90 -0.48 -2.20
C SER A 227 -3.52 -1.14 -2.02
N GLY A 228 -3.06 -1.38 -0.78
CA GLY A 228 -1.86 -2.17 -0.51
C GLY A 228 -0.53 -1.44 -0.72
N ASN A 229 -0.48 -0.13 -0.47
CA ASN A 229 0.76 0.66 -0.58
C ASN A 229 1.53 0.77 0.74
N GLY A 230 1.03 0.16 1.81
CA GLY A 230 1.57 0.25 3.16
C GLY A 230 2.25 -1.04 3.60
N GLU A 231 2.30 -1.24 4.91
CA GLU A 231 2.96 -2.38 5.53
C GLU A 231 2.14 -3.66 5.35
N ILE A 232 2.85 -4.79 5.22
CA ILE A 232 2.23 -6.11 5.16
C ILE A 232 1.89 -6.54 6.60
N LEU A 233 0.65 -6.94 6.82
CA LEU A 233 0.17 -7.43 8.12
C LEU A 233 0.35 -8.94 8.25
N ASP A 234 0.11 -9.66 7.16
CA ASP A 234 0.28 -11.10 7.06
C ASP A 234 0.33 -11.55 5.60
N ALA A 235 0.96 -12.69 5.35
CA ALA A 235 1.00 -13.29 4.03
C ALA A 235 0.89 -14.82 4.10
N LEU A 236 0.37 -15.40 3.02
CA LEU A 236 0.36 -16.84 2.79
C LEU A 236 0.85 -17.12 1.37
N VAL A 237 1.95 -17.86 1.25
CA VAL A 237 2.46 -18.36 -0.02
C VAL A 237 2.27 -19.87 -0.09
N TYR A 238 1.75 -20.37 -1.20
CA TYR A 238 1.47 -21.79 -1.38
C TYR A 238 1.75 -22.26 -2.80
N SER A 239 2.21 -23.51 -2.93
CA SER A 239 2.46 -24.14 -4.24
C SER A 239 2.32 -25.66 -4.19
N ASP A 240 1.85 -26.27 -5.28
CA ASP A 240 1.85 -27.72 -5.48
C ASP A 240 3.20 -28.27 -6.00
N ASN A 241 4.14 -27.37 -6.37
CA ASN A 241 5.44 -27.65 -6.97
C ASN A 241 5.38 -28.58 -8.20
N GLU A 242 4.25 -28.65 -8.90
CA GLU A 242 4.11 -29.49 -10.10
C GLU A 242 4.58 -28.77 -11.37
N ALA A 243 4.62 -27.44 -11.36
CA ALA A 243 5.06 -26.66 -12.52
C ALA A 243 6.58 -26.64 -12.65
N THR A 244 7.10 -26.83 -13.86
CA THR A 244 8.54 -26.74 -14.14
C THR A 244 8.99 -25.31 -14.49
N THR A 245 8.08 -24.34 -14.52
CA THR A 245 8.34 -22.95 -14.88
C THR A 245 8.14 -22.04 -13.68
N TYR A 246 8.82 -20.88 -13.70
CA TYR A 246 8.70 -19.84 -12.69
C TYR A 246 8.91 -20.36 -11.26
N SER A 247 10.00 -21.11 -11.06
CA SER A 247 10.39 -21.66 -9.75
C SER A 247 9.30 -22.48 -9.05
N GLY A 248 8.54 -23.30 -9.79
CA GLY A 248 7.49 -24.15 -9.21
C GLY A 248 6.08 -23.56 -9.26
N PHE A 249 5.95 -22.25 -9.51
CA PHE A 249 4.64 -21.58 -9.46
C PHE A 249 3.84 -21.67 -10.76
N GLY A 250 4.49 -21.86 -11.91
CA GLY A 250 3.82 -21.88 -13.22
C GLY A 250 3.27 -20.51 -13.68
N ASN A 251 3.46 -19.45 -12.88
CA ASN A 251 3.00 -18.09 -13.19
C ASN A 251 4.04 -17.04 -12.74
N ALA A 252 4.47 -16.21 -13.69
CA ALA A 252 5.47 -15.16 -13.46
C ALA A 252 5.07 -14.13 -12.38
N LYS A 253 3.79 -13.75 -12.30
CA LYS A 253 3.30 -12.78 -11.30
C LYS A 253 3.35 -13.35 -9.88
N VAL A 254 3.03 -14.65 -9.74
CA VAL A 254 3.08 -15.34 -8.44
C VAL A 254 4.52 -15.51 -7.99
N GLU A 255 5.41 -15.94 -8.88
CA GLU A 255 6.85 -16.04 -8.57
C GLU A 255 7.43 -14.68 -8.17
N LYS A 256 7.04 -13.60 -8.87
CA LYS A 256 7.47 -12.24 -8.53
C LYS A 256 6.95 -11.81 -7.16
N SER A 257 5.67 -12.10 -6.86
CA SER A 257 5.08 -11.82 -5.55
C SER A 257 5.82 -12.56 -4.43
N TYR A 258 6.13 -13.83 -4.62
CA TYR A 258 6.93 -14.61 -3.68
C TYR A 258 8.31 -13.99 -3.44
N LYS A 259 9.02 -13.63 -4.51
CA LYS A 259 10.35 -13.00 -4.41
C LYS A 259 10.34 -11.66 -3.68
N GLU A 260 9.30 -10.86 -3.88
CA GLU A 260 9.11 -9.59 -3.16
C GLU A 260 8.91 -9.85 -1.65
N LEU A 261 8.02 -10.77 -1.26
CA LEU A 261 7.83 -11.14 0.15
C LEU A 261 9.10 -11.67 0.82
N VAL A 262 9.90 -12.47 0.10
CA VAL A 262 11.19 -12.97 0.61
C VAL A 262 12.20 -11.85 0.77
N ALA A 263 12.25 -10.89 -0.17
CA ALA A 263 13.15 -9.74 -0.07
C ALA A 263 12.81 -8.83 1.11
N ASP A 264 11.52 -8.71 1.44
CA ASP A 264 11.02 -7.89 2.54
C ASP A 264 10.97 -8.63 3.89
N PHE A 265 11.42 -9.89 3.94
CA PHE A 265 11.37 -10.78 5.11
C PHE A 265 9.95 -11.07 5.65
N GLU A 266 8.93 -10.82 4.82
CA GLU A 266 7.53 -11.15 5.10
C GLU A 266 7.22 -12.63 4.80
N TRP A 267 8.15 -13.33 4.16
CA TRP A 267 8.15 -14.79 4.02
C TRP A 267 9.58 -15.33 3.99
N ILE A 268 9.92 -16.32 4.82
CA ILE A 268 11.33 -16.71 5.04
C ILE A 268 11.71 -18.03 4.34
N ASP A 269 10.75 -18.93 4.14
CA ASP A 269 11.02 -20.31 3.70
C ASP A 269 10.30 -20.66 2.39
N GLU A 270 10.30 -21.94 2.03
CA GLU A 270 9.52 -22.45 0.91
C GLU A 270 8.02 -22.19 1.07
N PRO A 271 7.24 -22.16 -0.02
CA PRO A 271 5.79 -22.09 0.03
C PRO A 271 5.16 -23.27 0.80
N VAL A 272 3.94 -23.05 1.32
CA VAL A 272 3.12 -24.14 1.86
C VAL A 272 2.78 -25.13 0.75
N TYR A 273 3.06 -26.41 0.97
CA TYR A 273 2.83 -27.45 -0.04
C TYR A 273 1.33 -27.73 -0.22
N SER A 274 0.74 -27.22 -1.30
CA SER A 274 -0.72 -27.15 -1.51
C SER A 274 -1.32 -28.35 -2.26
N LYS A 275 -0.49 -29.32 -2.70
CA LYS A 275 -0.92 -30.42 -3.57
C LYS A 275 -2.14 -31.16 -3.02
N HIS A 276 -2.19 -31.37 -1.70
CA HIS A 276 -3.24 -32.14 -1.05
C HIS A 276 -4.46 -31.33 -0.60
N THR A 277 -4.49 -30.02 -0.87
CA THR A 277 -5.68 -29.21 -0.62
C THR A 277 -6.83 -29.66 -1.54
N THR A 278 -8.05 -29.56 -1.03
CA THR A 278 -9.30 -29.85 -1.77
C THR A 278 -10.37 -28.88 -1.26
N SER A 279 -11.61 -28.97 -1.75
CA SER A 279 -12.70 -28.18 -1.18
C SER A 279 -12.97 -28.46 0.32
N THR A 280 -12.50 -29.62 0.82
CA THR A 280 -12.69 -30.08 2.20
C THR A 280 -11.40 -30.20 3.01
N ARG A 281 -10.26 -29.85 2.41
CA ARG A 281 -8.93 -29.86 3.04
C ARG A 281 -8.27 -28.52 2.77
N THR A 282 -8.21 -27.70 3.81
CA THR A 282 -7.75 -26.32 3.78
C THR A 282 -6.35 -26.21 4.34
N ILE A 283 -5.70 -25.08 4.03
CA ILE A 283 -4.43 -24.71 4.66
C ILE A 283 -4.80 -24.01 5.96
N ASN A 284 -4.37 -24.56 7.09
CA ASN A 284 -4.63 -24.04 8.42
C ASN A 284 -3.33 -23.60 9.05
N ARG A 285 -3.35 -22.47 9.76
CA ARG A 285 -2.27 -22.05 10.66
C ARG A 285 -2.38 -22.81 11.98
N PHE A 286 -1.26 -23.20 12.60
CA PHE A 286 -1.28 -23.78 13.94
C PHE A 286 -1.82 -22.79 14.99
N ASN A 287 -2.59 -23.29 15.95
CA ASN A 287 -3.15 -22.47 17.01
C ASN A 287 -2.08 -22.15 18.06
N GLY A 288 -1.94 -20.89 18.44
CA GLY A 288 -1.15 -20.47 19.61
C GLY A 288 0.36 -20.66 19.49
N THR A 289 0.86 -20.93 18.27
CA THR A 289 2.30 -20.93 17.96
C THR A 289 2.76 -19.52 17.59
N ASP A 290 4.02 -19.21 17.86
CA ASP A 290 4.63 -17.98 17.35
C ASP A 290 4.68 -18.02 15.82
N ASP A 291 4.34 -16.90 15.19
CA ASP A 291 4.40 -16.74 13.74
C ASP A 291 5.86 -16.59 13.31
N THR A 292 6.35 -17.48 12.45
CA THR A 292 7.73 -17.45 11.97
C THR A 292 7.83 -16.95 10.53
N ASN A 293 6.70 -16.58 9.90
CA ASN A 293 6.60 -16.26 8.47
C ASN A 293 7.12 -17.41 7.59
N LYS A 294 6.85 -18.65 7.97
CA LYS A 294 7.31 -19.86 7.26
C LYS A 294 6.16 -20.80 6.97
N ASN A 295 6.40 -21.73 6.03
CA ASN A 295 5.46 -22.80 5.76
C ASN A 295 5.15 -23.69 6.98
N ILE A 296 6.09 -23.85 7.93
CA ILE A 296 5.91 -24.69 9.12
C ILE A 296 4.84 -24.15 10.07
N ASP A 297 4.47 -22.87 9.95
CA ASP A 297 3.36 -22.28 10.71
C ASP A 297 2.00 -22.80 10.22
N PHE A 298 1.98 -23.49 9.07
CA PHE A 298 0.79 -23.99 8.40
C PHE A 298 0.83 -25.51 8.17
N TYR A 299 -0.36 -26.08 8.02
CA TYR A 299 -0.57 -27.49 7.68
C TYR A 299 -1.82 -27.66 6.83
N ILE A 300 -1.93 -28.81 6.15
CA ILE A 300 -3.18 -29.18 5.48
C ILE A 300 -4.06 -29.93 6.48
N CYS A 301 -5.25 -29.41 6.71
CA CYS A 301 -6.22 -30.04 7.59
C CYS A 301 -6.85 -31.29 6.93
N ASP A 302 -7.18 -32.31 7.72
CA ASP A 302 -7.81 -33.53 7.21
C ASP A 302 -9.25 -33.28 6.73
N THR A 303 -9.75 -34.21 5.93
CA THR A 303 -11.10 -34.18 5.35
C THR A 303 -12.16 -34.02 6.45
N LYS A 304 -13.13 -33.12 6.24
CA LYS A 304 -14.22 -32.78 7.19
C LYS A 304 -13.75 -32.05 8.45
N CYS A 305 -12.54 -31.49 8.47
CA CYS A 305 -12.02 -30.74 9.61
C CYS A 305 -12.00 -29.22 9.36
N LEU A 306 -12.81 -28.73 8.41
CA LEU A 306 -13.00 -27.29 8.15
C LEU A 306 -13.52 -26.59 9.40
N THR A 307 -12.95 -25.43 9.74
CA THR A 307 -13.18 -24.77 11.03
C THR A 307 -13.65 -23.33 10.97
N PHE A 308 -13.76 -22.74 9.77
CA PHE A 308 -14.29 -21.38 9.54
C PHE A 308 -15.28 -20.86 10.60
N GLY A 309 -14.86 -19.85 11.33
CA GLY A 309 -15.49 -19.22 12.48
C GLY A 309 -15.11 -19.81 13.84
N ASN A 310 -14.18 -20.76 13.91
CA ASN A 310 -13.76 -21.44 15.15
C ASN A 310 -12.25 -21.71 15.13
N SER A 311 -11.70 -22.13 16.26
CA SER A 311 -10.29 -22.54 16.35
C SER A 311 -9.99 -23.70 15.39
N ASN A 312 -8.81 -23.65 14.78
CA ASN A 312 -8.41 -24.62 13.76
C ASN A 312 -8.35 -26.05 14.32
N ASN A 313 -8.77 -27.01 13.53
CA ASN A 313 -8.73 -28.42 13.92
C ASN A 313 -7.30 -28.96 13.77
N GLU A 314 -6.73 -29.51 14.84
CA GLU A 314 -5.35 -29.99 14.90
C GLU A 314 -5.11 -31.31 14.12
N LYS A 315 -6.15 -31.90 13.52
CA LYS A 315 -6.02 -33.13 12.73
C LYS A 315 -5.37 -32.84 11.38
N ILE A 316 -4.08 -33.15 11.29
CA ILE A 316 -3.27 -32.98 10.08
C ILE A 316 -3.56 -34.09 9.07
N TYR A 317 -3.72 -33.73 7.81
CA TYR A 317 -3.79 -34.69 6.71
C TYR A 317 -2.44 -35.39 6.53
N THR A 318 -2.44 -36.72 6.60
CA THR A 318 -1.27 -37.55 6.26
C THR A 318 -1.56 -38.26 4.94
N PRO A 319 -0.75 -38.05 3.89
CA PRO A 319 -0.89 -38.81 2.64
C PRO A 319 -0.75 -40.32 2.92
N PRO A 320 -1.50 -41.18 2.23
CA PRO A 320 -1.24 -42.62 2.30
C PRO A 320 0.22 -42.88 1.89
N SER A 321 0.91 -43.75 2.62
CA SER A 321 2.25 -44.19 2.27
C SER A 321 2.23 -44.78 0.85
N GLU A 322 3.05 -44.22 -0.04
CA GLU A 322 3.26 -44.73 -1.39
C GLU A 322 3.81 -46.17 -1.39
#